data_AF-A0A1X2GTE5-F1
#
_entry.id   AF-A0A1X2GTE5-F1
#
_cell.length_a   1.000
_cell.length_b   1.000
_cell.length_c   1.000
_cell.angle_alpha   90.00
_cell.angle_beta   90.00
_cell.angle_gamma   90.00
#
_symmetry.space_group_name_H-M   'P 1'
#
loop_
_entity.id
_entity.type
_entity.pdbx_description
1 polymer ?
#
loop_
_entity_poly.entity_id
_entity_poly.type
_entity_poly.pdbx_seq_one_letter_code
_entity_poly.pdbx_strand_id
1 'polypeptide(L)'
;MMMISANQEAQAYLHRYGIEGQDYNKPDGSNLADIAQQYRDLALGTMNLFGGRVERVLEGLDVKLDVAYGLTQEQRKQIVGHVEQALRRLAVQGQLVQDQVKARLDQLTMPNTLTVIQWQDICSDIVDIVTPPATGWFASLIGKVVNIGNKDPYHIWRDELVKSVQPIEHDADTTPIQTALDMAVHAENVGTPDWKYTTLQSILDEVKDLPAGAEKELETRLNAFSIFVHDFLDLPPSHVPCNFPSSCDEFIQQIKAWVQCAQDHLQQIFDNFLAKRTKDIMVVDQREDL
;
A
#
# COMPACT_ATOMS: atom_id res chain seq x y z
N MET A 1 -13.63 -10.15 -33.33
CA MET A 1 -12.78 -8.94 -33.28
C MET A 1 -12.78 -8.25 -31.90
N MET A 2 -13.39 -8.82 -30.85
CA MET A 2 -13.36 -8.24 -29.48
C MET A 2 -12.25 -8.83 -28.57
N MET A 3 -11.77 -10.05 -28.83
CA MET A 3 -10.77 -10.71 -27.97
C MET A 3 -9.37 -10.05 -27.99
N ILE A 4 -9.02 -9.33 -29.06
CA ILE A 4 -7.71 -8.64 -29.15
C ILE A 4 -7.67 -7.45 -28.18
N SER A 5 -8.80 -6.76 -27.95
CA SER A 5 -8.89 -5.63 -27.00
C SER A 5 -8.74 -6.12 -25.56
N ALA A 6 -9.47 -7.17 -25.18
CA ALA A 6 -9.46 -7.69 -23.81
C ALA A 6 -8.08 -8.21 -23.39
N ASN A 7 -7.35 -8.88 -24.30
CA ASN A 7 -6.01 -9.36 -24.01
C ASN A 7 -4.96 -8.24 -23.96
N GLN A 8 -5.12 -7.19 -24.77
CA GLN A 8 -4.27 -5.99 -24.67
C GLN A 8 -4.52 -5.23 -23.37
N GLU A 9 -5.77 -5.11 -22.95
CA GLU A 9 -6.15 -4.51 -21.65
C GLU A 9 -5.62 -5.33 -20.47
N ALA A 10 -5.76 -6.66 -20.53
CA ALA A 10 -5.22 -7.57 -19.51
C ALA A 10 -3.69 -7.48 -19.44
N GLN A 11 -3.01 -7.44 -20.59
CA GLN A 11 -1.56 -7.28 -20.65
C GLN A 11 -1.13 -5.92 -20.10
N ALA A 12 -1.80 -4.83 -20.46
CA ALA A 12 -1.51 -3.50 -19.91
C ALA A 12 -1.73 -3.44 -18.40
N TYR A 13 -2.79 -4.09 -17.90
CA TYR A 13 -3.06 -4.23 -16.48
C TYR A 13 -1.95 -4.98 -15.75
N LEU A 14 -1.60 -6.20 -16.19
CA LEU A 14 -0.55 -7.00 -15.56
C LEU A 14 0.81 -6.31 -15.63
N HIS A 15 1.09 -5.68 -16.77
CA HIS A 15 2.27 -4.86 -16.97
C HIS A 15 2.31 -3.76 -15.90
N ARG A 16 1.26 -2.95 -15.68
CA ARG A 16 1.22 -1.86 -14.69
C ARG A 16 1.77 -2.26 -13.30
N TYR A 17 1.55 -3.50 -12.88
CA TYR A 17 1.96 -4.01 -11.57
C TYR A 17 3.27 -4.83 -11.60
N GLY A 18 4.04 -4.78 -12.68
CA GLY A 18 5.32 -5.49 -12.80
C GLY A 18 5.17 -7.01 -12.81
N ILE A 19 4.03 -7.52 -13.26
CA ILE A 19 3.80 -8.95 -13.41
C ILE A 19 4.22 -9.30 -14.84
N GLU A 20 5.49 -9.64 -15.06
CA GLU A 20 6.03 -9.91 -16.39
C GLU A 20 6.35 -11.39 -16.62
N GLY A 21 6.10 -11.84 -17.85
CA GLY A 21 7.05 -12.64 -18.62
C GLY A 21 7.24 -14.16 -18.45
N GLN A 22 6.59 -14.93 -17.56
CA GLN A 22 6.80 -16.41 -17.55
C GLN A 22 5.57 -17.31 -17.77
N ASP A 23 4.34 -16.83 -17.55
CA ASP A 23 3.12 -17.62 -17.77
C ASP A 23 2.34 -17.27 -19.05
N TYR A 24 2.76 -16.22 -19.75
CA TYR A 24 2.05 -15.64 -20.90
C TYR A 24 1.98 -16.53 -22.15
N ASN A 25 2.82 -17.58 -22.21
CA ASN A 25 3.00 -18.46 -23.36
C ASN A 25 2.78 -19.95 -23.05
N LYS A 26 2.15 -20.30 -21.92
CA LYS A 26 1.88 -21.72 -21.64
C LYS A 26 0.70 -22.22 -22.50
N PRO A 27 0.82 -23.42 -23.12
CA PRO A 27 -0.20 -24.00 -23.99
C PRO A 27 -1.48 -24.43 -23.26
N ASP A 28 -1.53 -24.28 -21.94
CA ASP A 28 -2.64 -24.68 -21.07
C ASP A 28 -3.79 -23.65 -21.06
N GLY A 29 -4.29 -23.25 -22.24
CA GLY A 29 -5.65 -22.74 -22.48
C GLY A 29 -6.22 -21.59 -21.61
N SER A 30 -5.45 -21.01 -20.69
CA SER A 30 -5.88 -19.99 -19.74
C SER A 30 -5.72 -18.64 -20.43
N ASN A 31 -6.83 -17.95 -20.66
CA ASN A 31 -6.80 -16.67 -21.35
C ASN A 31 -6.17 -15.62 -20.43
N LEU A 32 -5.33 -14.74 -20.96
CA LEU A 32 -4.68 -13.66 -20.18
C LEU A 32 -5.69 -12.79 -19.42
N ALA A 33 -6.85 -12.59 -20.03
CA ALA A 33 -7.97 -11.92 -19.40
C ALA A 33 -8.45 -12.63 -18.12
N ASP A 34 -8.47 -13.96 -18.09
CA ASP A 34 -8.94 -14.73 -16.93
C ASP A 34 -7.93 -14.61 -15.77
N ILE A 35 -6.63 -14.62 -16.07
CA ILE A 35 -5.55 -14.42 -15.09
C ILE A 35 -5.63 -13.00 -14.49
N ALA A 36 -5.75 -11.98 -15.34
CA ALA A 36 -5.89 -10.60 -14.90
C ALA A 36 -7.15 -10.41 -14.04
N GLN A 37 -8.25 -11.05 -14.41
CA GLN A 37 -9.50 -11.03 -13.65
C GLN A 37 -9.35 -11.72 -12.30
N GLN A 38 -8.72 -12.89 -12.24
CA GLN A 38 -8.44 -13.61 -10.99
C GLN A 38 -7.64 -12.74 -10.02
N TYR A 39 -6.57 -12.08 -10.48
CA TYR A 39 -5.78 -11.19 -9.63
C TYR A 39 -6.59 -9.99 -9.15
N ARG A 40 -7.41 -9.40 -10.01
CA ARG A 40 -8.31 -8.30 -9.65
C ARG A 40 -9.30 -8.72 -8.57
N ASP A 41 -9.94 -9.87 -8.71
CA ASP A 41 -10.94 -10.36 -7.75
C ASP A 41 -10.32 -10.66 -6.39
N LEU A 42 -9.12 -11.25 -6.36
CA LEU A 42 -8.37 -11.48 -5.12
C LEU A 42 -7.88 -10.18 -4.48
N ALA A 43 -7.44 -9.21 -5.29
CA ALA A 43 -7.05 -7.88 -4.80
C ALA A 43 -8.25 -7.14 -4.20
N LEU A 44 -9.44 -7.23 -4.83
CA LEU A 44 -10.69 -6.68 -4.30
C LEU A 44 -11.13 -7.38 -3.01
N GLY A 45 -10.99 -8.71 -2.95
CA GLY A 45 -11.21 -9.47 -1.72
C GLY A 45 -10.34 -8.95 -0.57
N THR A 46 -9.06 -8.72 -0.86
CA THR A 46 -8.10 -8.16 0.09
C THR A 46 -8.46 -6.73 0.47
N MET A 47 -8.81 -5.88 -0.50
CA MET A 47 -9.27 -4.51 -0.26
C MET A 47 -10.46 -4.46 0.72
N ASN A 48 -11.43 -5.36 0.59
CA ASN A 48 -12.58 -5.43 1.50
C ASN A 48 -12.18 -5.79 2.94
N LEU A 49 -11.12 -6.58 3.13
CA LEU A 49 -10.60 -6.91 4.46
C LEU A 49 -9.94 -5.69 5.13
N PHE A 50 -9.16 -4.91 4.38
CA PHE A 50 -8.37 -3.79 4.91
C PHE A 50 -9.17 -2.46 4.98
N GLY A 51 -9.98 -2.22 3.95
CA GLY A 51 -10.70 -0.97 3.70
C GLY A 51 -11.89 -0.69 4.63
N GLY A 52 -12.24 -1.63 5.51
CA GLY A 52 -13.30 -1.39 6.49
C GLY A 52 -12.81 -0.59 7.71
N ARG A 53 -11.53 -0.70 8.06
CA ARG A 53 -11.01 -0.22 9.34
C ARG A 53 -10.45 1.19 9.24
N VAL A 54 -9.61 1.45 8.24
CA VAL A 54 -8.95 2.75 8.07
C VAL A 54 -9.97 3.82 7.68
N GLU A 55 -10.87 3.50 6.75
CA GLU A 55 -11.87 4.38 6.17
C GLU A 55 -12.81 4.93 7.25
N ARG A 56 -13.22 4.08 8.19
CA ARG A 56 -14.03 4.52 9.33
C ARG A 56 -13.28 5.52 10.21
N VAL A 57 -12.01 5.26 10.53
CA VAL A 57 -11.19 6.21 11.31
C VAL A 57 -11.11 7.56 10.58
N LEU A 58 -10.90 7.54 9.27
CA LEU A 58 -10.81 8.74 8.44
C LEU A 58 -12.14 9.49 8.34
N GLU A 59 -13.27 8.77 8.25
CA GLU A 59 -14.61 9.36 8.28
C GLU A 59 -14.86 10.11 9.60
N GLY A 60 -14.57 9.49 10.75
CA GLY A 60 -14.74 10.18 12.04
C GLY A 60 -13.76 11.33 12.24
N LEU A 61 -12.54 11.22 11.70
CA LEU A 61 -11.59 12.32 11.67
C LEU A 61 -12.14 13.50 10.86
N ASP A 62 -12.62 13.27 9.63
CA ASP A 62 -13.19 14.36 8.80
C ASP A 62 -14.37 15.04 9.50
N VAL A 63 -15.28 14.26 10.09
CA VAL A 63 -16.40 14.79 10.89
C VAL A 63 -15.91 15.60 12.08
N LYS A 64 -14.89 15.14 12.81
CA LYS A 64 -14.34 15.88 13.95
C LYS A 64 -13.69 17.19 13.50
N LEU A 65 -12.92 17.16 12.42
CA LEU A 65 -12.28 18.36 11.86
C LEU A 65 -13.31 19.39 11.37
N ASP A 66 -14.46 18.94 10.87
CA ASP A 66 -15.57 19.80 10.45
C ASP A 66 -16.35 20.34 11.65
N VAL A 67 -16.90 19.46 12.48
CA VAL A 67 -17.87 19.80 13.53
C VAL A 67 -17.21 20.41 14.76
N ALA A 68 -16.07 19.87 15.21
CA ALA A 68 -15.42 20.32 16.45
C ALA A 68 -14.43 21.47 16.23
N TYR A 69 -13.80 21.53 15.06
CA TYR A 69 -12.75 22.53 14.77
C TYR A 69 -13.09 23.50 13.64
N GLY A 70 -14.17 23.28 12.88
CA GLY A 70 -14.65 24.23 11.86
C GLY A 70 -13.68 24.44 10.70
N LEU A 71 -12.85 23.43 10.37
CA LEU A 71 -11.86 23.55 9.29
C LEU A 71 -12.52 23.52 7.91
N THR A 72 -11.92 24.21 6.93
CA THR A 72 -12.42 24.17 5.54
C THR A 72 -12.20 22.81 4.90
N GLN A 73 -12.97 22.51 3.84
CA GLN A 73 -12.86 21.22 3.15
C GLN A 73 -11.42 20.92 2.66
N GLU A 74 -10.71 21.93 2.16
CA GLU A 74 -9.32 21.78 1.70
C GLU A 74 -8.37 21.45 2.85
N GLN A 75 -8.53 22.13 3.99
CA GLN A 75 -7.72 21.87 5.19
C GLN A 75 -7.97 20.46 5.71
N ARG A 76 -9.24 20.04 5.76
CA ARG A 76 -9.60 18.68 6.17
C ARG A 76 -9.01 17.62 5.24
N LYS A 77 -9.16 17.79 3.93
CA LYS A 77 -8.60 16.86 2.94
C LYS A 77 -7.09 16.68 3.10
N GLN A 78 -6.34 17.75 3.36
CA GLN A 78 -4.90 17.66 3.60
C GLN A 78 -4.57 16.85 4.86
N ILE A 79 -5.26 17.13 5.97
CA ILE A 79 -5.02 16.43 7.25
C ILE A 79 -5.42 14.96 7.14
N VAL A 80 -6.62 14.70 6.62
CA VAL A 80 -7.14 13.34 6.40
C VAL A 80 -6.21 12.57 5.48
N GLY A 81 -5.71 13.16 4.39
CA GLY A 81 -4.78 12.50 3.47
C GLY A 81 -3.45 12.08 4.11
N HIS A 82 -2.87 12.93 4.98
CA HIS A 82 -1.64 12.56 5.70
C HIS A 82 -1.88 11.42 6.69
N VAL A 83 -3.00 11.46 7.41
CA VAL A 83 -3.38 10.39 8.35
C VAL A 83 -3.73 9.10 7.59
N GLU A 84 -4.44 9.20 6.47
CA GLU A 84 -4.79 8.09 5.58
C GLU A 84 -3.55 7.34 5.13
N GLN A 85 -2.55 8.04 4.58
CA GLN A 85 -1.30 7.41 4.14
C GLN A 85 -0.59 6.70 5.30
N ALA A 86 -0.55 7.31 6.49
CA ALA A 86 0.06 6.71 7.67
C ALA A 86 -0.67 5.43 8.10
N LEU A 87 -2.00 5.49 8.24
CA LEU A 87 -2.81 4.37 8.71
C LEU A 87 -2.88 3.24 7.69
N ARG A 88 -3.01 3.53 6.39
CA ARG A 88 -3.01 2.52 5.34
C ARG A 88 -1.67 1.79 5.26
N ARG A 89 -0.55 2.51 5.40
CA ARG A 89 0.79 1.92 5.45
C ARG A 89 0.90 0.94 6.63
N LEU A 90 0.51 1.37 7.83
CA LEU A 90 0.51 0.51 9.02
C LEU A 90 -0.43 -0.69 8.86
N ALA A 91 -1.60 -0.51 8.23
CA ALA A 91 -2.55 -1.58 7.97
C ALA A 91 -1.92 -2.67 7.08
N VAL A 92 -1.32 -2.27 5.95
CA VAL A 92 -0.61 -3.20 5.05
C VAL A 92 0.50 -3.94 5.78
N GLN A 93 1.25 -3.25 6.65
CA GLN A 93 2.37 -3.82 7.40
C GLN A 93 1.94 -4.69 8.60
N GLY A 94 0.65 -4.92 8.83
CA GLY A 94 0.16 -5.62 10.04
C GLY A 94 0.47 -4.89 11.35
N GLN A 95 0.74 -3.58 11.27
CA GLN A 95 1.18 -2.71 12.36
C GLN A 95 0.12 -1.68 12.75
N LEU A 96 -1.16 -1.91 12.41
CA LEU A 96 -2.27 -1.08 12.85
C LEU A 96 -2.63 -1.36 14.32
N VAL A 97 -1.65 -1.12 15.20
CA VAL A 97 -1.68 -1.33 16.66
C VAL A 97 -1.29 -0.03 17.37
N GLN A 98 -1.74 0.10 18.62
CA GLN A 98 -1.62 1.32 19.43
C GLN A 98 -0.27 2.03 19.34
N ASP A 99 0.81 1.32 19.69
CA ASP A 99 2.15 1.90 19.80
C ASP A 99 2.70 2.36 18.44
N GLN A 100 2.44 1.59 17.38
CA GLN A 100 2.91 1.88 16.03
C GLN A 100 2.13 3.03 15.41
N VAL A 101 0.80 3.07 15.61
CA VAL A 101 -0.03 4.19 15.19
C VAL A 101 0.40 5.47 15.89
N LYS A 102 0.61 5.43 17.21
CA LYS A 102 1.12 6.58 17.97
C LYS A 102 2.47 7.05 17.44
N ALA A 103 3.44 6.14 17.32
CA ALA A 103 4.77 6.46 16.82
C ALA A 103 4.73 7.08 15.41
N ARG A 104 3.83 6.60 14.55
CA ARG A 104 3.68 7.13 13.20
C ARG A 104 3.02 8.50 13.17
N LEU A 105 2.00 8.73 14.00
CA LEU A 105 1.33 10.03 14.12
C LEU A 105 2.26 11.10 14.74
N ASP A 106 3.10 10.72 15.71
CA ASP A 106 4.10 11.61 16.32
C ASP A 106 5.17 12.07 15.31
N GLN A 107 5.41 11.29 14.26
CA GLN A 107 6.32 11.64 13.16
C GLN A 107 5.67 12.54 12.10
N LEU A 108 4.34 12.65 12.07
CA LEU A 108 3.67 13.53 11.11
C LEU A 108 3.90 14.98 11.48
N THR A 109 4.15 15.80 10.46
CA THR A 109 4.24 17.25 10.65
C THR A 109 2.88 17.79 11.07
N MET A 110 2.83 18.44 12.24
CA MET A 110 1.62 19.07 12.74
C MET A 110 1.06 20.07 11.72
N PRO A 111 -0.22 19.99 11.35
CA PRO A 111 -0.84 20.95 10.45
C PRO A 111 -0.84 22.36 11.07
N ASN A 112 -0.44 23.38 10.30
CA ASN A 112 -0.44 24.78 10.74
C ASN A 112 -1.84 25.33 11.10
N THR A 113 -2.90 24.62 10.69
CA THR A 113 -4.30 24.97 10.93
C THR A 113 -4.81 24.50 12.29
N LEU A 114 -4.03 23.70 13.02
CA LEU A 114 -4.36 23.19 14.33
C LEU A 114 -3.37 23.69 15.37
N THR A 115 -3.86 23.89 16.59
CA THR A 115 -2.98 24.06 17.75
C THR A 115 -2.36 22.73 18.16
N VAL A 116 -1.24 22.78 18.90
CA VAL A 116 -0.57 21.60 19.45
C VAL A 116 -1.55 20.73 20.25
N ILE A 117 -2.39 21.34 21.07
CA ILE A 117 -3.36 20.64 21.90
C ILE A 117 -4.41 19.92 21.04
N GLN A 118 -4.92 20.58 20.00
CA GLN A 118 -5.89 19.95 19.07
C GLN A 118 -5.26 18.80 18.28
N TRP A 119 -4.01 18.94 17.85
CA TRP A 119 -3.30 17.86 17.16
C TRP A 119 -3.07 16.66 18.09
N GLN A 120 -2.63 16.90 19.32
CA GLN A 120 -2.46 15.84 20.32
C GLN A 120 -3.78 15.13 20.66
N ASP A 121 -4.87 15.90 20.77
CA ASP A 121 -6.22 15.37 21.00
C ASP A 121 -6.67 14.47 19.84
N ILE A 122 -6.46 14.88 18.59
CA ILE A 122 -6.70 14.06 17.39
C ILE A 122 -5.85 12.79 17.40
N CYS A 123 -4.55 12.89 17.69
CA CYS A 123 -3.67 11.73 17.71
C CYS A 123 -4.09 10.71 18.76
N SER A 124 -4.41 11.17 19.99
CA SER A 124 -4.90 10.31 21.07
C SER A 124 -6.18 9.59 20.65
N ASP A 125 -7.11 10.32 20.07
CA ASP A 125 -8.40 9.80 19.61
C ASP A 125 -8.27 8.74 18.51
N ILE A 126 -7.37 8.95 17.54
CA ILE A 126 -7.07 7.95 16.51
C ILE A 126 -6.49 6.69 17.13
N VAL A 127 -5.53 6.85 18.06
CA VAL A 127 -4.88 5.75 18.78
C VAL A 127 -5.88 4.92 19.59
N ASP A 128 -6.87 5.58 20.20
CA ASP A 128 -7.93 4.91 20.96
C ASP A 128 -8.90 4.13 20.04
N ILE A 129 -9.21 4.63 18.83
CA ILE A 129 -10.08 3.89 17.90
C ILE A 129 -9.39 2.63 17.36
N VAL A 130 -8.10 2.72 17.04
CA VAL A 130 -7.38 1.57 16.48
C VAL A 130 -7.17 0.46 17.52
N THR A 131 -7.40 0.70 18.80
CA THR A 131 -7.19 -0.27 19.88
C THR A 131 -8.52 -0.82 20.38
N PRO A 132 -8.82 -2.13 20.21
CA PRO A 132 -10.02 -2.71 20.81
C PRO A 132 -9.95 -2.66 22.36
N PRO A 133 -11.06 -2.33 23.05
CA PRO A 133 -12.33 -1.89 22.48
C PRO A 133 -12.29 -0.41 22.07
N ALA A 134 -12.69 -0.11 20.82
CA ALA A 134 -12.79 1.27 20.35
C ALA A 134 -13.87 2.03 21.15
N THR A 135 -13.52 3.16 21.77
CA THR A 135 -14.36 3.87 22.75
C THR A 135 -15.01 5.16 22.25
N GLY A 136 -16.16 5.47 22.88
CA GLY A 136 -16.58 6.82 23.25
C GLY A 136 -16.94 7.82 22.15
N TRP A 137 -15.97 8.62 21.75
CA TRP A 137 -16.19 9.81 20.92
C TRP A 137 -16.57 9.44 19.48
N PHE A 138 -15.97 8.37 18.95
CA PHE A 138 -16.30 7.89 17.61
C PHE A 138 -17.76 7.40 17.59
N ALA A 139 -18.13 6.55 18.56
CA ALA A 139 -19.50 6.07 18.70
C ALA A 139 -20.51 7.21 18.95
N SER A 140 -20.13 8.29 19.64
CA SER A 140 -21.00 9.45 19.86
C SER A 140 -21.17 10.33 18.62
N LEU A 141 -20.15 10.43 17.75
CA LEU A 141 -20.21 11.22 16.51
C LEU A 141 -20.89 10.47 15.35
N ILE A 142 -20.63 9.17 15.18
CA ILE A 142 -21.17 8.37 14.08
C ILE A 142 -22.37 7.49 14.48
N GLY A 143 -22.80 7.56 15.75
CA GLY A 143 -24.01 6.89 16.25
C GLY A 143 -23.96 5.36 16.24
N LYS A 144 -22.78 4.74 16.09
CA LYS A 144 -22.60 3.29 16.03
C LYS A 144 -21.38 2.85 16.83
N VAL A 145 -21.55 1.84 17.70
CA VAL A 145 -20.43 1.11 18.29
C VAL A 145 -19.86 0.21 17.21
N VAL A 146 -18.68 0.56 16.71
CA VAL A 146 -17.99 -0.25 15.69
C VAL A 146 -17.11 -1.27 16.41
N ASN A 147 -17.51 -2.54 16.35
CA ASN A 147 -16.66 -3.63 16.78
C ASN A 147 -15.64 -3.91 15.66
N ILE A 148 -14.48 -3.28 15.77
CA ILE A 148 -13.32 -3.60 14.94
C ILE A 148 -12.76 -4.90 15.53
N GLY A 149 -12.99 -6.03 14.86
CA GLY A 149 -12.64 -7.35 15.38
C GLY A 149 -11.19 -7.46 15.88
N ASN A 150 -10.94 -8.42 16.79
CA ASN A 150 -9.68 -8.53 17.54
C ASN A 150 -8.44 -8.90 16.71
N LYS A 151 -8.61 -9.24 15.43
CA LYS A 151 -7.53 -9.68 14.54
C LYS A 151 -7.43 -8.71 13.37
N ASP A 152 -6.24 -8.17 13.12
CA ASP A 152 -6.03 -7.21 12.05
C ASP A 152 -6.13 -7.86 10.66
N PRO A 153 -6.45 -7.07 9.62
CA PRO A 153 -6.67 -7.58 8.27
C PRO A 153 -5.49 -8.34 7.67
N TYR A 154 -4.25 -7.94 8.00
CA TYR A 154 -3.06 -8.63 7.52
C TYR A 154 -2.98 -10.06 8.08
N HIS A 155 -3.18 -10.24 9.39
CA HIS A 155 -3.17 -11.58 9.98
C HIS A 155 -4.34 -12.46 9.50
N ILE A 156 -5.46 -11.87 9.06
CA ILE A 156 -6.54 -12.62 8.39
C ILE A 156 -6.08 -13.09 7.00
N TRP A 157 -5.58 -12.16 6.17
CA TRP A 157 -5.09 -12.47 4.83
C TRP A 157 -3.96 -13.51 4.86
N ARG A 158 -2.99 -13.34 5.76
CA ARG A 158 -1.84 -14.23 5.95
C ARG A 158 -2.30 -15.65 6.28
N ASP A 159 -3.25 -15.78 7.21
CA ASP A 159 -3.74 -17.08 7.63
C ASP A 159 -4.56 -17.77 6.52
N GLU A 160 -5.30 -17.01 5.71
CA GLU A 160 -5.97 -17.54 4.52
C GLU A 160 -4.98 -18.03 3.46
N LEU A 161 -3.90 -17.27 3.21
CA LEU A 161 -2.80 -17.67 2.33
C LEU A 161 -2.14 -18.96 2.84
N VAL A 162 -1.72 -18.98 4.11
CA VAL A 162 -1.09 -20.15 4.73
C VAL A 162 -2.00 -21.37 4.65
N LYS A 163 -3.29 -21.22 4.96
CA LYS A 163 -4.28 -22.31 4.85
C LYS A 163 -4.43 -22.84 3.42
N SER A 164 -4.32 -21.97 2.41
CA SER A 164 -4.44 -22.38 1.00
C SER A 164 -3.26 -23.21 0.49
N VAL A 165 -2.11 -23.13 1.16
CA VAL A 165 -0.86 -23.80 0.76
C VAL A 165 -0.39 -24.84 1.77
N GLN A 166 -1.11 -24.99 2.89
CA GLN A 166 -0.81 -25.99 3.90
C GLN A 166 -1.09 -27.40 3.34
N PRO A 167 -0.19 -28.38 3.60
CA PRO A 167 -0.48 -29.78 3.36
C PRO A 167 -1.79 -30.23 4.01
N ILE A 168 -2.52 -31.15 3.38
CA ILE A 168 -3.81 -31.68 3.88
C ILE A 168 -3.64 -32.41 5.23
N GLU A 169 -2.41 -32.79 5.58
CA GLU A 169 -2.07 -33.34 6.89
C GLU A 169 -2.17 -32.26 7.98
N HIS A 170 -3.03 -32.50 8.98
CA HIS A 170 -3.44 -31.52 10.01
C HIS A 170 -2.32 -30.99 10.93
N ASP A 171 -1.10 -31.53 10.85
CA ASP A 171 0.02 -31.19 11.72
C ASP A 171 1.21 -30.54 10.99
N ALA A 172 1.05 -30.11 9.73
CA ALA A 172 2.12 -29.44 9.00
C ALA A 172 2.50 -28.11 9.70
N ASP A 173 3.78 -27.97 10.06
CA ASP A 173 4.31 -26.75 10.67
C ASP A 173 4.32 -25.59 9.65
N THR A 174 3.38 -24.67 9.80
CA THR A 174 3.25 -23.47 8.95
C THR A 174 4.02 -22.26 9.49
N THR A 175 4.72 -22.41 10.62
CA THR A 175 5.50 -21.33 11.25
C THR A 175 6.52 -20.71 10.30
N PRO A 176 7.23 -21.45 9.44
CA PRO A 176 8.18 -20.84 8.50
C PRO A 176 7.52 -19.91 7.49
N ILE A 177 6.36 -20.31 6.94
CA ILE A 177 5.60 -19.48 5.97
C ILE A 177 5.11 -18.20 6.65
N GLN A 178 4.53 -18.33 7.84
CA GLN A 178 4.04 -17.18 8.62
C GLN A 178 5.19 -16.21 8.95
N THR A 179 6.33 -16.74 9.38
CA THR A 179 7.52 -15.94 9.72
C THR A 179 8.07 -15.20 8.50
N ALA A 180 8.18 -15.87 7.36
CA ALA A 180 8.65 -15.25 6.12
C ALA A 180 7.72 -14.12 5.66
N LEU A 181 6.40 -14.33 5.74
CA LEU A 181 5.41 -13.31 5.42
C LEU A 181 5.49 -12.12 6.38
N ASP A 182 5.59 -12.36 7.68
CA ASP A 182 5.68 -11.30 8.70
C ASP A 182 6.96 -10.47 8.53
N MET A 183 8.10 -11.12 8.24
CA MET A 183 9.34 -10.41 7.92
C MET A 183 9.19 -9.57 6.64
N ALA A 184 8.58 -10.15 5.61
CA ALA A 184 8.40 -9.49 4.33
C ALA A 184 7.49 -8.27 4.43
N VAL A 185 6.42 -8.34 5.23
CA VAL A 185 5.43 -7.25 5.33
C VAL A 185 5.96 -6.03 6.09
N HIS A 186 7.07 -6.16 6.82
CA HIS A 186 7.71 -5.04 7.50
C HIS A 186 8.72 -4.30 6.62
N ALA A 187 8.97 -4.77 5.39
CA ALA A 187 9.89 -4.11 4.48
C ALA A 187 9.33 -2.77 3.96
N GLU A 188 10.20 -1.81 3.66
CA GLU A 188 9.77 -0.54 3.07
C GLU A 188 9.28 -0.69 1.61
N ASN A 189 9.57 -1.82 0.99
CA ASN A 189 9.23 -2.13 -0.40
C ASN A 189 8.05 -3.10 -0.53
N VAL A 190 7.20 -3.27 0.49
CA VAL A 190 6.02 -4.15 0.39
C VAL A 190 5.19 -3.82 -0.84
N GLY A 191 4.81 -4.87 -1.58
CA GLY A 191 4.04 -4.77 -2.80
C GLY A 191 4.87 -4.51 -4.06
N THR A 192 6.20 -4.31 -3.97
CA THR A 192 7.06 -4.20 -5.17
C THR A 192 7.40 -5.58 -5.77
N PRO A 193 7.92 -5.65 -7.01
CA PRO A 193 8.37 -6.89 -7.62
C PRO A 193 9.49 -7.57 -6.82
N ASP A 194 10.45 -6.79 -6.31
CA ASP A 194 11.54 -7.30 -5.47
C ASP A 194 11.01 -7.92 -4.18
N TRP A 195 10.09 -7.24 -3.51
CA TRP A 195 9.44 -7.77 -2.31
C TRP A 195 8.78 -9.11 -2.60
N LYS A 196 8.01 -9.21 -3.69
CA LYS A 196 7.35 -10.46 -4.08
C LYS A 196 8.36 -11.59 -4.31
N TYR A 197 9.40 -11.33 -5.10
CA TYR A 197 10.41 -12.34 -5.43
C TYR A 197 11.16 -12.81 -4.19
N THR A 198 11.63 -11.88 -3.35
CA THR A 198 12.33 -12.22 -2.10
C THR A 198 11.41 -12.99 -1.14
N THR A 199 10.15 -12.57 -1.00
CA THR A 199 9.18 -13.26 -0.13
C THR A 199 8.93 -14.69 -0.60
N LEU A 200 8.68 -14.87 -1.89
CA LEU A 200 8.45 -16.19 -2.48
C LEU A 200 9.68 -17.09 -2.27
N GLN A 201 10.88 -16.59 -2.60
CA GLN A 201 12.11 -17.35 -2.45
C GLN A 201 12.37 -17.73 -0.98
N SER A 202 12.17 -16.82 -0.02
CA SER A 202 12.31 -17.12 1.41
C SER A 202 11.34 -18.21 1.86
N ILE A 203 10.12 -18.24 1.35
CA ILE A 203 9.16 -19.32 1.66
C ILE A 203 9.61 -20.65 1.05
N LEU A 204 10.05 -20.64 -0.21
CA LEU A 204 10.48 -21.84 -0.92
C LEU A 204 11.78 -22.45 -0.35
N ASP A 205 12.69 -21.61 0.14
CA ASP A 205 13.95 -22.06 0.77
C ASP A 205 13.70 -22.74 2.13
N GLU A 206 12.72 -22.23 2.89
CA GLU A 206 12.37 -22.72 4.23
C GLU A 206 11.41 -23.93 4.20
N VAL A 207 10.52 -24.01 3.20
CA VAL A 207 9.51 -25.09 3.10
C VAL A 207 9.83 -26.04 1.96
N LYS A 208 10.46 -27.16 2.32
CA LYS A 208 10.97 -28.17 1.36
C LYS A 208 9.88 -29.04 0.72
N ASP A 209 8.76 -29.24 1.41
CA ASP A 209 7.71 -30.19 1.03
C ASP A 209 6.36 -29.49 0.83
N LEU A 210 6.32 -28.53 -0.10
CA LEU A 210 5.07 -27.87 -0.46
C LEU A 210 4.14 -28.79 -1.27
N PRO A 211 2.81 -28.71 -1.08
CA PRO A 211 1.84 -29.43 -1.91
C PRO A 211 1.99 -29.08 -3.39
N ALA A 212 1.61 -30.01 -4.27
CA ALA A 212 1.60 -29.75 -5.71
C ALA A 212 0.70 -28.55 -6.03
N GLY A 213 1.27 -27.55 -6.72
CA GLY A 213 0.57 -26.30 -7.07
C GLY A 213 0.62 -25.20 -6.00
N ALA A 214 1.17 -25.45 -4.81
CA ALA A 214 1.28 -24.45 -3.75
C ALA A 214 2.18 -23.26 -4.13
N GLU A 215 3.27 -23.50 -4.85
CA GLU A 215 4.13 -22.42 -5.38
C GLU A 215 3.34 -21.45 -6.27
N LYS A 216 2.52 -22.00 -7.18
CA LYS A 216 1.68 -21.19 -8.07
C LYS A 216 0.59 -20.43 -7.31
N GLU A 217 0.01 -21.05 -6.28
CA GLU A 217 -0.98 -20.38 -5.41
C GLU A 217 -0.33 -19.26 -4.58
N LEU A 218 0.87 -19.49 -4.03
CA LEU A 218 1.68 -18.48 -3.35
C LEU A 218 1.93 -17.30 -4.29
N GLU A 219 2.45 -17.56 -5.49
CA GLU A 219 2.73 -16.53 -6.48
C GLU A 219 1.47 -15.74 -6.85
N THR A 220 0.36 -16.44 -7.11
CA THR A 220 -0.95 -15.84 -7.44
C THR A 220 -1.42 -14.89 -6.34
N ARG A 221 -1.37 -15.32 -5.08
CA ARG A 221 -1.83 -14.52 -3.94
C ARG A 221 -0.89 -13.38 -3.59
N LEU A 222 0.42 -13.55 -3.77
CA LEU A 222 1.40 -12.48 -3.61
C LEU A 222 1.25 -11.42 -4.71
N ASN A 223 0.99 -11.82 -5.96
CA ASN A 223 0.66 -10.89 -7.05
C ASN A 223 -0.62 -10.10 -6.74
N ALA A 224 -1.69 -10.77 -6.30
CA ALA A 224 -2.93 -10.10 -5.93
C ALA A 224 -2.74 -9.14 -4.75
N PHE A 225 -1.95 -9.53 -3.74
CA PHE A 225 -1.61 -8.66 -2.62
C PHE A 225 -0.78 -7.45 -3.07
N SER A 226 0.20 -7.64 -3.96
CA SER A 226 0.99 -6.54 -4.54
C SER A 226 0.10 -5.54 -5.28
N ILE A 227 -0.85 -6.02 -6.10
CA ILE A 227 -1.85 -5.16 -6.76
C ILE A 227 -2.67 -4.38 -5.72
N PHE A 228 -3.18 -5.08 -4.71
CA PHE A 228 -3.93 -4.45 -3.62
C PHE A 228 -3.09 -3.36 -2.93
N VAL A 229 -1.84 -3.65 -2.57
CA VAL A 229 -0.96 -2.68 -1.89
C VAL A 229 -0.73 -1.46 -2.77
N HIS A 230 -0.48 -1.65 -4.07
CA HIS A 230 -0.32 -0.55 -5.01
C HIS A 230 -1.57 0.34 -5.06
N ASP A 231 -2.75 -0.25 -5.18
CA ASP A 231 -4.00 0.50 -5.29
C ASP A 231 -4.41 1.14 -3.95
N PHE A 232 -4.22 0.44 -2.84
CA PHE A 232 -4.61 0.90 -1.50
C PHE A 232 -3.71 2.02 -0.98
N LEU A 233 -2.41 1.96 -1.28
CA LEU A 233 -1.44 2.99 -0.90
C LEU A 233 -1.28 4.09 -1.97
N ASP A 234 -2.04 4.03 -3.08
CA ASP A 234 -1.93 4.93 -4.22
C ASP A 234 -0.48 5.06 -4.74
N LEU A 235 0.22 3.92 -4.80
CA LEU A 235 1.60 3.88 -5.27
C LEU A 235 1.63 4.05 -6.79
N PRO A 236 2.66 4.73 -7.33
CA PRO A 236 2.85 4.79 -8.77
C PRO A 236 2.97 3.37 -9.36
N PRO A 237 2.68 3.20 -10.67
CA PRO A 237 2.90 1.93 -11.36
C PRO A 237 4.31 1.40 -11.07
N SER A 238 4.45 0.08 -10.90
CA SER A 238 5.70 -0.58 -10.51
C SER A 238 6.83 -0.49 -11.55
N HIS A 239 6.64 0.27 -12.63
CA HIS A 239 7.61 0.50 -13.70
C HIS A 239 8.72 1.46 -13.28
N VAL A 240 9.60 0.98 -12.41
CA VAL A 240 11.01 0.98 -12.76
C VAL A 240 11.28 -0.44 -13.25
N PRO A 241 11.70 -0.66 -14.51
CA PRO A 241 11.81 -2.00 -15.07
C PRO A 241 12.90 -2.77 -14.32
N CYS A 242 12.51 -3.61 -13.36
CA CYS A 242 13.34 -4.69 -12.84
C CYS A 242 13.31 -5.85 -13.84
N ASN A 243 13.79 -5.60 -15.07
CA ASN A 243 14.38 -6.69 -15.84
C ASN A 243 15.64 -7.07 -15.05
N PHE A 244 15.63 -8.19 -14.32
CA PHE A 244 16.89 -8.72 -13.81
C PHE A 244 17.82 -8.88 -15.02
N PRO A 245 18.91 -8.11 -15.09
CA PRO A 245 19.73 -8.08 -16.28
C PRO A 245 20.39 -9.45 -16.42
N SER A 246 20.16 -10.07 -17.58
CA SER A 246 20.71 -11.38 -17.90
C SER A 246 22.24 -11.34 -18.06
N SER A 247 22.82 -10.14 -18.07
CA SER A 247 24.25 -9.86 -18.16
C SER A 247 24.64 -8.57 -17.41
N CYS A 248 25.92 -8.47 -16.99
CA CYS A 248 26.45 -7.26 -16.35
C CYS A 248 26.30 -5.99 -17.19
N ASP A 249 26.28 -6.09 -18.52
CA ASP A 249 26.16 -4.94 -19.41
C ASP A 249 24.76 -4.33 -19.38
N GLU A 250 23.71 -5.15 -19.27
CA GLU A 250 22.33 -4.69 -19.09
C GLU A 250 22.14 -4.02 -17.73
N PHE A 251 22.79 -4.51 -16.68
CA PHE A 251 22.79 -3.89 -15.34
C PHE A 251 23.41 -2.50 -15.37
N ILE A 252 24.55 -2.36 -16.06
CA ILE A 252 25.23 -1.07 -16.23
C ILE A 252 24.34 -0.08 -16.99
N GLN A 253 23.57 -0.54 -17.98
CA GLN A 253 22.64 0.33 -18.72
C GLN A 253 21.45 0.76 -17.86
N GLN A 254 20.90 -0.13 -17.04
CA GLN A 254 19.81 0.22 -16.12
C GLN A 254 20.26 1.20 -15.04
N ILE A 255 21.45 1.02 -14.46
CA ILE A 255 22.02 2.00 -13.52
C ILE A 255 22.16 3.36 -14.19
N LYS A 256 22.66 3.41 -15.43
CA LYS A 256 22.78 4.67 -16.19
C LYS A 256 21.42 5.33 -16.42
N ALA A 257 20.40 4.55 -16.81
CA ALA A 257 19.04 5.06 -17.02
C ALA A 257 18.43 5.59 -15.71
N TRP A 258 18.63 4.90 -14.58
CA TRP A 258 18.17 5.35 -13.28
C TRP A 258 18.87 6.65 -12.84
N VAL A 259 20.21 6.73 -12.98
CA VAL A 259 20.97 7.95 -12.67
C VAL A 259 20.48 9.12 -13.52
N GLN A 260 20.21 8.91 -14.81
CA GLN A 260 19.69 9.95 -15.68
C GLN A 260 18.30 10.42 -15.24
N CYS A 261 17.40 9.49 -14.92
CA CYS A 261 16.06 9.83 -14.44
C CYS A 261 16.10 10.61 -13.12
N ALA A 262 16.98 10.23 -12.19
CA ALA A 262 17.20 10.96 -10.95
C ALA A 262 17.75 12.37 -11.18
N GLN A 263 18.66 12.53 -12.15
CA GLN A 263 19.19 13.85 -12.54
C GLN A 263 18.09 14.73 -13.15
N ASP A 264 17.27 14.20 -14.05
CA ASP A 264 16.19 14.93 -14.68
C ASP A 264 15.12 15.36 -13.65
N HIS A 265 14.81 14.49 -12.68
CA HIS A 265 13.87 14.81 -11.61
C HIS A 265 14.41 15.89 -10.67
N LEU A 266 15.69 15.82 -10.27
CA LEU A 266 16.34 16.85 -9.46
C LEU A 266 16.40 18.20 -10.20
N GLN A 267 16.68 18.17 -11.50
CA GLN A 267 16.68 19.37 -12.33
C GLN A 267 15.29 19.99 -12.38
N GLN A 268 14.24 19.18 -12.56
CA GLN A 268 12.86 19.64 -12.56
C GLN A 268 12.44 20.26 -11.21
N ILE A 269 12.86 19.66 -10.09
CA ILE A 269 12.63 20.23 -8.75
C ILE A 269 13.32 21.59 -8.62
N PHE A 270 14.56 21.69 -9.09
CA PHE A 270 15.33 22.92 -9.04
C PHE A 270 14.73 24.03 -9.89
N ASP A 271 14.30 23.71 -11.12
CA ASP A 271 13.66 24.65 -12.03
C ASP A 271 12.31 25.14 -11.47
N ASN A 272 11.53 24.25 -10.87
CA ASN A 272 10.28 24.61 -10.17
C ASN A 272 10.53 25.51 -8.96
N PHE A 273 11.60 25.25 -8.21
CA PHE A 273 12.01 26.10 -7.08
C PHE A 273 12.41 27.50 -7.54
N LEU A 274 13.21 27.60 -8.61
CA LEU A 274 13.59 28.89 -9.21
C LEU A 274 12.37 29.65 -9.74
N ALA A 275 11.48 28.98 -10.48
CA ALA A 275 10.25 29.59 -11.00
C ALA A 275 9.36 30.14 -9.87
N LYS A 276 9.24 29.40 -8.76
CA LYS A 276 8.49 29.85 -7.58
C LYS A 276 9.14 31.09 -6.94
N ARG A 277 10.46 31.09 -6.77
CA ARG A 277 11.19 32.21 -6.18
C ARG A 277 11.13 33.47 -7.04
N THR A 278 11.23 33.34 -8.36
CA THR A 278 11.08 34.47 -9.28
C THR A 278 9.69 35.07 -9.22
N LYS A 279 8.65 34.24 -9.10
CA LYS A 279 7.26 34.70 -8.93
C LYS A 279 7.06 35.46 -7.62
N ASP A 280 7.66 34.98 -6.53
CA ASP A 280 7.56 35.63 -5.22
C ASP A 280 8.27 37.00 -5.21
N ILE A 281 9.40 37.13 -5.90
CA ILE A 281 10.12 38.41 -6.05
C ILE A 281 9.28 39.42 -6.85
N MET A 282 8.65 39.00 -7.95
CA MET A 282 7.80 39.89 -8.77
C MET A 282 6.52 40.36 -8.04
N VAL A 283 6.02 39.57 -7.09
CA VAL A 283 4.86 39.94 -6.27
C VAL A 283 5.23 40.96 -5.17
N VAL A 284 6.48 40.96 -4.72
CA VAL A 284 6.99 41.95 -3.75
C VAL A 284 7.20 43.31 -4.42
N ASP A 285 7.76 43.34 -5.63
CA ASP A 285 8.00 44.58 -6.40
C ASP A 285 6.68 45.33 -6.72
N GLN A 286 5.60 44.61 -7.03
CA GLN A 286 4.28 45.21 -7.29
C GLN A 286 3.57 45.76 -6.04
N ARG A 287 4.07 45.49 -4.83
CA ARG A 287 3.53 46.05 -3.58
C ARG A 287 4.27 47.30 -3.11
N GLU A 288 5.42 47.63 -3.70
CA GLU A 288 6.16 48.87 -3.39
C GLU A 288 5.71 50.07 -4.25
N ASP A 289 4.92 49.82 -5.29
CA ASP A 289 4.37 50.84 -6.22
C ASP A 289 2.88 51.21 -5.96
N LEU A 290 2.32 50.86 -4.80
CA LEU A 290 0.97 51.24 -4.34
C LEU A 290 1.02 51.96 -2.99
#